data_AF-A0A090QY09-F1
#
_entry.id   AF-A0A090QY09-F1
#
_cell.length_a   1.000
_cell.length_b   1.000
_cell.length_c   1.000
_cell.angle_alpha   90.00
_cell.angle_beta   90.00
_cell.angle_gamma   90.00
#
_symmetry.space_group_name_H-M   'P 1'
#
loop_
_entity.id
_entity.type
_entity.pdbx_description
1 polymer ?
#
loop_
_entity_poly.entity_id
_entity_poly.type
_entity_poly.pdbx_seq_one_letter_code
_entity_poly.pdbx_strand_id
1 'polypeptide(L)'
;MLTQAQTQAQGFVLTRQSRDVRGRTEIVLWVSTPQGPARLVVQDEKPVCFIRQQEQQAAQQALHQAGLVVTWKPLPLKNFQHDPMSACYCTSIRDSLQVSTLLTPLGIEVFEADIRLTDRYLMERFIKGGIAFTGLHQSRAGYDDYSGVKAKAADYKPTLSMVSLDIECSEKGILYSIGLHSERDSRVIMVGEPTPEQAALDWIQWVESEKALLLALEEWFIAFDPDIVIGWNVIDFDFRLLLKRAEWNAITLRLGRGKQPPHWRQSSQNANQGFITVPGRVVMDGIDTLKTATYNFRSWSLESVAQELLGEGKLVHNVHDRMAEINQMFREDKVALATYNLQDCKLVTRIFAHTHLLDFAIERCCLTGVELDRIGGSVAAFTNLYLPQLHRAGYVAPSLDSDNWIASLVAT
;
A
#
# COMPACT_ATOMS: atom_id res chain seq x y z
N MET A 1 27.18 -29.47 10.36
CA MET A 1 26.10 -28.49 10.09
C MET A 1 26.70 -27.41 9.22
N LEU A 2 26.30 -27.30 7.96
CA LEU A 2 26.74 -26.19 7.10
C LEU A 2 26.01 -24.93 7.57
N THR A 3 26.74 -23.99 8.18
CA THR A 3 26.27 -22.64 8.42
C THR A 3 25.92 -22.02 7.07
N GLN A 4 24.63 -21.92 6.75
CA GLN A 4 24.17 -21.14 5.60
C GLN A 4 24.63 -19.69 5.80
N ALA A 5 25.35 -19.16 4.80
CA ALA A 5 25.90 -17.81 4.88
C ALA A 5 24.76 -16.79 4.94
N GLN A 6 24.75 -15.96 5.98
CA GLN A 6 23.84 -14.82 6.06
C GLN A 6 24.34 -13.76 5.09
N THR A 7 23.47 -13.36 4.17
CA THR A 7 23.80 -12.30 3.19
C THR A 7 23.29 -10.97 3.73
N GLN A 8 24.11 -9.92 3.62
CA GLN A 8 23.76 -8.56 4.00
C GLN A 8 23.36 -7.77 2.77
N ALA A 9 22.23 -7.06 2.85
CA ALA A 9 21.75 -6.16 1.82
C ALA A 9 21.06 -4.93 2.43
N GLN A 10 20.80 -3.94 1.58
CA GLN A 10 20.07 -2.73 1.93
C GLN A 10 19.07 -2.38 0.83
N GLY A 11 18.04 -1.64 1.19
CA GLY A 11 17.02 -1.20 0.26
C GLY A 11 15.99 -0.28 0.89
N PHE A 12 14.86 -0.12 0.22
CA PHE A 12 13.74 0.72 0.63
C PHE A 12 12.44 -0.06 0.73
N VAL A 13 11.75 0.02 1.88
CA VAL A 13 10.47 -0.67 2.09
C VAL A 13 9.40 -0.10 1.16
N LEU A 14 8.83 -0.95 0.31
CA LEU A 14 7.71 -0.63 -0.59
C LEU A 14 6.37 -0.98 0.04
N THR A 15 6.20 -2.23 0.45
CA THR A 15 4.95 -2.71 1.05
C THR A 15 5.23 -3.50 2.32
N ARG A 16 4.28 -3.43 3.25
CA ARG A 16 4.43 -4.01 4.57
C ARG A 16 3.11 -4.65 5.01
N GLN A 17 3.19 -5.89 5.47
CA GLN A 17 2.02 -6.66 5.91
C GLN A 17 2.39 -7.53 7.11
N SER A 18 1.39 -7.93 7.90
CA SER A 18 1.52 -8.96 8.91
C SER A 18 0.31 -9.87 8.89
N ARG A 19 0.51 -11.15 9.19
CA ARG A 19 -0.54 -12.17 9.24
C ARG A 19 -0.19 -13.27 10.24
N ASP A 20 -1.20 -14.05 10.60
CA ASP A 20 -1.01 -15.29 11.35
C ASP A 20 -0.90 -16.48 10.36
N VAL A 21 0.18 -17.25 10.50
CA VAL A 21 0.42 -18.49 9.75
C VAL A 21 0.60 -19.62 10.77
N ARG A 22 -0.34 -20.57 10.78
CA ARG A 22 -0.31 -21.74 11.70
C ARG A 22 -0.16 -21.35 13.18
N GLY A 23 -0.87 -20.29 13.59
CA GLY A 23 -0.86 -19.80 14.97
C GLY A 23 0.39 -19.01 15.37
N ARG A 24 1.23 -18.63 14.41
CA ARG A 24 2.41 -17.78 14.62
C ARG A 24 2.35 -16.56 13.74
N THR A 25 2.92 -15.47 14.21
CA THR A 25 2.99 -14.23 13.44
C THR A 25 4.04 -14.30 12.34
N GLU A 26 3.71 -13.68 11.22
CA GLU A 26 4.62 -13.45 10.10
C GLU A 26 4.46 -12.01 9.62
N ILE A 27 5.57 -11.27 9.60
CA ILE A 27 5.68 -9.96 8.95
C ILE A 27 6.31 -10.19 7.58
N VAL A 28 5.69 -9.64 6.55
CA VAL A 28 6.20 -9.63 5.18
C VAL A 28 6.48 -8.20 4.77
N LEU A 29 7.74 -7.93 4.44
CA LEU A 29 8.17 -6.67 3.84
C LEU A 29 8.62 -6.94 2.41
N TRP A 30 8.20 -6.10 1.48
CA TRP A 30 8.84 -6.03 0.17
C TRP A 30 9.70 -4.79 0.10
N VAL A 31 10.92 -4.96 -0.40
CA VAL A 31 11.98 -3.96 -0.37
C VAL A 31 12.54 -3.81 -1.79
N SER A 32 12.65 -2.58 -2.27
CA SER A 32 13.42 -2.27 -3.48
C SER A 32 14.91 -2.22 -3.14
N THR A 33 15.73 -3.00 -3.84
CA THR A 33 17.18 -3.06 -3.67
C THR A 33 17.88 -2.77 -5.00
N PRO A 34 19.20 -2.48 -5.00
CA PRO A 34 19.94 -2.30 -6.25
C PRO A 34 19.94 -3.54 -7.17
N GLN A 35 19.68 -4.73 -6.62
CA GLN A 35 19.60 -6.00 -7.37
C GLN A 35 18.17 -6.34 -7.83
N GLY A 36 17.20 -5.49 -7.53
CA GLY A 36 15.78 -5.73 -7.77
C GLY A 36 14.99 -5.94 -6.47
N PRO A 37 13.74 -6.42 -6.55
CA PRO A 37 12.91 -6.58 -5.37
C PRO A 37 13.35 -7.72 -4.47
N ALA A 38 13.28 -7.49 -3.16
CA ALA A 38 13.49 -8.49 -2.14
C ALA A 38 12.24 -8.62 -1.25
N ARG A 39 11.82 -9.85 -0.96
CA ARG A 39 10.81 -10.17 0.04
C ARG A 39 11.51 -10.60 1.32
N LEU A 40 11.20 -9.93 2.42
CA LEU A 40 11.71 -10.22 3.75
C LEU A 40 10.60 -10.83 4.60
N VAL A 41 10.86 -12.00 5.16
CA VAL A 41 9.93 -12.71 6.04
C VAL A 41 10.52 -12.74 7.45
N VAL A 42 9.85 -12.04 8.37
CA VAL A 42 10.17 -12.04 9.80
C VAL A 42 9.10 -12.86 10.52
N GLN A 43 9.52 -13.91 11.22
CA GLN A 43 8.62 -14.83 11.92
C GLN A 43 8.72 -14.65 13.43
N ASP A 44 7.66 -15.05 14.13
CA ASP A 44 7.62 -15.14 15.60
C ASP A 44 7.81 -13.81 16.35
N GLU A 45 7.63 -12.66 15.67
CA GLU A 45 7.56 -11.35 16.32
C GLU A 45 6.24 -11.22 17.09
N LYS A 46 6.32 -10.97 18.40
CA LYS A 46 5.15 -11.04 19.27
C LYS A 46 4.40 -9.70 19.30
N PRO A 47 3.09 -9.67 19.00
CA PRO A 47 2.27 -8.51 19.29
C PRO A 47 2.33 -8.20 20.79
N VAL A 48 2.39 -6.91 21.12
CA VAL A 48 2.53 -6.44 22.49
C VAL A 48 1.62 -5.26 22.75
N CYS A 49 0.96 -5.31 23.90
CA CYS A 49 0.28 -4.17 24.52
C CYS A 49 0.71 -4.07 25.99
N PHE A 50 0.29 -3.01 26.67
CA PHE A 50 0.67 -2.77 28.06
C PHE A 50 -0.55 -2.55 28.94
N ILE A 51 -0.42 -2.89 30.22
CA ILE A 51 -1.40 -2.60 31.28
C ILE A 51 -0.65 -2.15 32.54
N ARG A 52 -1.36 -1.58 33.52
CA ARG A 52 -0.75 -1.26 34.82
C ARG A 52 -0.34 -2.55 35.53
N GLN A 53 0.84 -2.58 36.14
CA GLN A 53 1.37 -3.78 36.77
C GLN A 53 0.46 -4.33 37.89
N GLN A 54 -0.26 -3.44 38.59
CA GLN A 54 -1.22 -3.82 39.64
C GLN A 54 -2.44 -4.58 39.10
N GLU A 55 -2.79 -4.42 37.81
CA GLU A 55 -3.93 -5.06 37.15
C GLU A 55 -3.55 -6.43 36.55
N GLN A 56 -2.26 -6.76 36.52
CA GLN A 56 -1.74 -7.94 35.81
C GLN A 56 -2.38 -9.26 36.24
N GLN A 57 -2.59 -9.46 37.55
CA GLN A 57 -3.16 -10.71 38.05
C GLN A 57 -4.62 -10.89 37.60
N ALA A 58 -5.42 -9.82 37.68
CA ALA A 58 -6.81 -9.82 37.23
C ALA A 58 -6.90 -10.04 35.71
N ALA A 59 -6.05 -9.34 34.94
CA ALA A 59 -5.96 -9.51 33.50
C ALA A 59 -5.55 -10.94 33.11
N GLN A 60 -4.55 -11.52 33.78
CA GLN A 60 -4.11 -12.89 33.54
C GLN A 60 -5.23 -13.90 33.77
N GLN A 61 -6.01 -13.73 34.85
CA GLN A 61 -7.14 -14.62 35.13
C GLN A 61 -8.21 -14.53 34.04
N ALA A 62 -8.58 -13.32 33.62
CA ALA A 62 -9.59 -13.10 32.58
C ALA A 62 -9.17 -13.70 31.22
N LEU A 63 -7.94 -13.43 30.79
CA LEU A 63 -7.41 -13.95 29.53
C LEU A 63 -7.30 -15.48 29.55
N HIS A 64 -6.86 -16.07 30.67
CA HIS A 64 -6.79 -17.52 30.82
C HIS A 64 -8.18 -18.18 30.79
N GLN A 65 -9.19 -17.58 31.43
CA GLN A 65 -10.57 -18.08 31.37
C GLN A 65 -11.15 -18.05 29.95
N ALA A 66 -10.73 -17.07 29.14
CA ALA A 66 -11.08 -16.98 27.73
C ALA A 66 -10.23 -17.92 26.82
N GLY A 67 -9.29 -18.68 27.39
CA GLY A 67 -8.43 -19.62 26.66
C GLY A 67 -7.23 -18.98 25.96
N LEU A 68 -6.90 -17.71 26.26
CA LEU A 68 -5.74 -17.03 25.68
C LEU A 68 -4.48 -17.33 26.48
N VAL A 69 -3.42 -17.68 25.76
CA VAL A 69 -2.08 -17.89 26.33
C VAL A 69 -1.23 -16.66 26.01
N VAL A 70 -0.93 -15.88 27.04
CA VAL A 70 -0.10 -14.67 26.94
C VAL A 70 1.15 -14.79 27.82
N THR A 71 2.21 -14.08 27.45
CA THR A 71 3.43 -13.96 28.27
C THR A 71 3.48 -12.56 28.88
N TRP A 72 3.55 -12.49 30.21
CA TRP A 72 3.69 -11.24 30.93
C TRP A 72 5.14 -10.92 31.22
N LYS A 73 5.53 -9.66 31.08
CA LYS A 73 6.85 -9.17 31.49
C LYS A 73 6.73 -7.77 32.12
N PRO A 74 7.01 -7.60 33.42
CA PRO A 74 7.22 -6.29 34.00
C PRO A 74 8.40 -5.60 33.30
N LEU A 75 8.23 -4.36 32.89
CA LEU A 75 9.26 -3.58 32.21
C LEU A 75 9.58 -2.30 33.02
N PRO A 76 10.77 -1.72 32.86
CA PRO A 76 11.09 -0.41 33.42
C PRO A 76 10.40 0.73 32.63
N LEU A 77 9.09 0.59 32.43
CA LEU A 77 8.22 1.53 31.72
C LEU A 77 7.10 2.00 32.64
N LYS A 78 6.64 3.23 32.43
CA LYS A 78 5.52 3.84 33.15
C LYS A 78 4.48 4.39 32.17
N ASN A 79 3.22 4.51 32.59
CA ASN A 79 2.27 5.39 31.88
C ASN A 79 2.53 6.87 32.25
N PHE A 80 1.72 7.77 31.72
CA PHE A 80 1.86 9.22 31.96
C PHE A 80 1.43 9.63 33.38
N GLN A 81 0.70 8.77 34.09
CA GLN A 81 0.36 8.91 35.51
C GLN A 81 1.46 8.34 36.43
N HIS A 82 2.58 7.89 35.87
CA HIS A 82 3.72 7.28 36.56
C HIS A 82 3.46 5.89 37.18
N ASP A 83 2.37 5.23 36.81
CA ASP A 83 2.11 3.84 37.20
C ASP A 83 3.10 2.91 36.49
N PRO A 84 3.67 1.91 37.17
CA PRO A 84 4.53 0.91 36.55
C PRO A 84 3.73 0.02 35.58
N MET A 85 4.33 -0.31 34.44
CA MET A 85 3.67 -1.05 33.37
C MET A 85 4.20 -2.48 33.21
N SER A 86 3.29 -3.38 32.86
CA SER A 86 3.60 -4.75 32.41
C SER A 86 3.25 -4.93 30.95
N ALA A 87 4.17 -5.51 30.18
CA ALA A 87 3.92 -5.89 28.79
C ALA A 87 3.19 -7.24 28.72
N CYS A 88 2.13 -7.29 27.91
CA CYS A 88 1.39 -8.48 27.52
C CYS A 88 1.82 -8.90 26.12
N TYR A 89 2.54 -10.01 25.99
CA TYR A 89 2.93 -10.55 24.68
C TYR A 89 1.98 -11.67 24.25
N CYS A 90 1.45 -11.54 23.05
CA CYS A 90 0.62 -12.56 22.39
C CYS A 90 1.44 -13.40 21.41
N THR A 91 0.95 -14.60 21.08
CA THR A 91 1.59 -15.48 20.07
C THR A 91 1.09 -15.23 18.66
N SER A 92 -0.10 -14.64 18.52
CA SER A 92 -0.76 -14.35 17.25
C SER A 92 -1.39 -12.95 17.26
N ILE A 93 -1.59 -12.38 16.08
CA ILE A 93 -2.29 -11.11 15.89
C ILE A 93 -3.74 -11.25 16.33
N ARG A 94 -4.39 -12.38 16.00
CA ARG A 94 -5.75 -12.67 16.43
C ARG A 94 -5.91 -12.57 17.94
N ASP A 95 -5.02 -13.19 18.71
CA ASP A 95 -5.11 -13.16 20.18
C ASP A 95 -4.92 -11.73 20.70
N SER A 96 -3.99 -10.96 20.11
CA SER A 96 -3.78 -9.56 20.53
C SER A 96 -5.00 -8.67 20.34
N LEU A 97 -5.78 -8.90 19.28
CA LEU A 97 -7.02 -8.16 19.06
C LEU A 97 -8.09 -8.49 20.11
N GLN A 98 -8.07 -9.71 20.64
CA GLN A 98 -8.99 -10.13 21.69
C GLN A 98 -8.62 -9.57 23.08
N VAL A 99 -7.35 -9.27 23.34
CA VAL A 99 -6.91 -8.76 24.65
C VAL A 99 -7.67 -7.50 25.04
N SER A 100 -7.74 -6.49 24.17
CA SER A 100 -8.49 -5.26 24.47
C SER A 100 -9.98 -5.53 24.63
N THR A 101 -10.58 -6.35 23.77
CA THR A 101 -12.01 -6.71 23.87
C THR A 101 -12.37 -7.40 25.19
N LEU A 102 -11.46 -8.20 25.74
CA LEU A 102 -11.68 -8.94 26.99
C LEU A 102 -11.40 -8.12 28.24
N LEU A 103 -10.43 -7.21 28.19
CA LEU A 103 -9.97 -6.46 29.37
C LEU A 103 -10.71 -5.12 29.56
N THR A 104 -11.08 -4.43 28.48
CA THR A 104 -11.80 -3.14 28.58
C THR A 104 -13.11 -3.25 29.38
N PRO A 105 -13.97 -4.28 29.21
CA PRO A 105 -15.20 -4.43 30.01
C PRO A 105 -14.95 -4.65 31.51
N LEU A 106 -13.73 -5.05 31.90
CA LEU A 106 -13.33 -5.24 33.30
C LEU A 106 -12.75 -3.95 33.91
N GLY A 107 -12.76 -2.85 33.17
CA GLY A 107 -12.14 -1.59 33.59
C GLY A 107 -10.61 -1.60 33.54
N ILE A 108 -10.01 -2.60 32.88
CA ILE A 108 -8.56 -2.68 32.70
C ILE A 108 -8.21 -1.99 31.38
N GLU A 109 -7.50 -0.88 31.48
CA GLU A 109 -7.07 -0.11 30.33
C GLU A 109 -5.91 -0.81 29.62
N VAL A 110 -6.01 -0.96 28.30
CA VAL A 110 -4.98 -1.60 27.46
C VAL A 110 -4.34 -0.57 26.56
N PHE A 111 -3.07 -0.29 26.83
CA PHE A 111 -2.29 0.74 26.13
C PHE A 111 -1.60 0.14 24.89
N GLU A 112 -1.52 0.95 23.83
CA GLU A 112 -0.80 0.66 22.58
C GLU A 112 -1.24 -0.61 21.84
N ALA A 113 -2.45 -1.10 22.10
CA ALA A 113 -3.01 -2.27 21.43
C ALA A 113 -3.45 -2.00 19.97
N ASP A 114 -3.57 -0.72 19.60
CA ASP A 114 -3.92 -0.26 18.25
C ASP A 114 -2.73 -0.31 17.27
N ILE A 115 -1.51 -0.51 17.79
CA ILE A 115 -0.29 -0.51 16.98
C ILE A 115 -0.12 -1.86 16.28
N ARG A 116 -0.16 -1.83 14.95
CA ARG A 116 0.01 -3.02 14.12
C ARG A 116 1.41 -3.61 14.31
N LEU A 117 1.49 -4.94 14.27
CA LEU A 117 2.74 -5.68 14.47
C LEU A 117 3.86 -5.21 13.54
N THR A 118 3.58 -5.01 12.26
CA THR A 118 4.57 -4.53 11.30
C THR A 118 5.05 -3.10 11.61
N ASP A 119 4.13 -2.23 12.01
CA ASP A 119 4.46 -0.85 12.37
C ASP A 119 5.33 -0.83 13.62
N ARG A 120 4.98 -1.61 14.65
CA ARG A 120 5.80 -1.83 15.85
C ARG A 120 7.21 -2.29 15.48
N TYR A 121 7.32 -3.31 14.62
CA TYR A 121 8.61 -3.88 14.23
C TYR A 121 9.53 -2.82 13.60
N LEU A 122 8.99 -2.01 12.69
CA LEU A 122 9.73 -0.98 11.96
C LEU A 122 10.07 0.22 12.86
N MET A 123 9.09 0.75 13.59
CA MET A 123 9.25 1.98 14.39
C MET A 123 10.28 1.80 15.51
N GLU A 124 10.24 0.68 16.25
CA GLU A 124 11.17 0.44 17.39
C GLU A 124 12.63 0.32 16.93
N ARG A 125 12.82 0.00 15.64
CA ARG A 125 14.12 -0.08 14.95
C ARG A 125 14.48 1.19 14.18
N PHE A 126 13.67 2.24 14.31
CA PHE A 126 13.79 3.51 13.58
C PHE A 126 13.83 3.37 12.05
N ILE A 127 13.21 2.32 11.51
CA ILE A 127 13.15 2.10 10.07
C ILE A 127 12.04 2.99 9.50
N LYS A 128 12.41 3.96 8.65
CA LYS A 128 11.48 4.93 8.04
C LYS A 128 11.29 4.74 6.54
N GLY A 129 11.85 3.69 5.96
CA GLY A 129 11.88 3.46 4.52
C GLY A 129 13.16 2.73 4.17
N GLY A 130 14.29 3.42 4.32
CA GLY A 130 15.62 2.80 4.22
C GLY A 130 15.85 1.72 5.28
N ILE A 131 16.21 0.52 4.83
CA ILE A 131 16.37 -0.68 5.66
C ILE A 131 17.66 -1.42 5.26
N ALA A 132 18.45 -1.81 6.25
CA ALA A 132 19.53 -2.77 6.09
C ALA A 132 19.14 -4.07 6.76
N PHE A 133 19.36 -5.20 6.09
CA PHE A 133 18.90 -6.50 6.55
C PHE A 133 19.90 -7.62 6.26
N THR A 134 19.81 -8.67 7.07
CA THR A 134 20.54 -9.93 6.90
C THR A 134 19.58 -11.10 7.05
N GLY A 135 19.79 -12.18 6.30
CA GLY A 135 18.99 -13.39 6.44
C GLY A 135 19.50 -14.54 5.59
N LEU A 136 18.77 -15.65 5.64
CA LEU A 136 18.96 -16.77 4.73
C LEU A 136 18.37 -16.37 3.38
N HIS A 137 19.25 -16.20 2.39
CA HIS A 137 18.89 -15.77 1.04
C HIS A 137 18.49 -16.97 0.17
N GLN A 138 17.44 -16.77 -0.60
CA GLN A 138 17.03 -17.66 -1.67
C GLN A 138 16.57 -16.85 -2.88
N SER A 139 17.24 -17.02 -4.01
CA SER A 139 16.79 -16.42 -5.27
C SER A 139 15.49 -17.08 -5.76
N ARG A 140 14.53 -16.27 -6.22
CA ARG A 140 13.27 -16.70 -6.82
C ARG A 140 13.13 -16.07 -8.21
N ALA A 141 12.20 -16.58 -9.00
CA ALA A 141 11.88 -15.97 -10.29
C ALA A 141 11.31 -14.55 -10.06
N GLY A 142 12.11 -13.54 -10.44
CA GLY A 142 11.74 -12.12 -10.40
C GLY A 142 11.95 -11.40 -9.06
N TYR A 143 12.46 -12.07 -8.01
CA TYR A 143 12.76 -11.43 -6.72
C TYR A 143 13.68 -12.29 -5.85
N ASP A 144 14.30 -11.68 -4.85
CA ASP A 144 15.04 -12.40 -3.81
C ASP A 144 14.19 -12.60 -2.55
N ASP A 145 14.30 -13.76 -1.91
CA ASP A 145 13.55 -14.10 -0.70
C ASP A 145 14.50 -14.25 0.48
N TYR A 146 14.17 -13.63 1.61
CA TYR A 146 14.96 -13.68 2.83
C TYR A 146 14.12 -14.17 4.00
N SER A 147 14.63 -15.15 4.73
CA SER A 147 14.05 -15.67 5.97
C SER A 147 15.02 -15.55 7.14
N GLY A 148 14.52 -15.68 8.37
CA GLY A 148 15.34 -15.44 9.58
C GLY A 148 15.90 -14.02 9.63
N VAL A 149 15.11 -13.06 9.14
CA VAL A 149 15.56 -11.70 8.86
C VAL A 149 15.83 -10.93 10.15
N LYS A 150 17.01 -10.30 10.20
CA LYS A 150 17.32 -9.21 11.13
C LYS A 150 17.43 -7.94 10.33
N ALA A 151 16.78 -6.87 10.80
CA ALA A 151 16.79 -5.58 10.12
C ALA A 151 17.08 -4.43 11.08
N LYS A 152 17.61 -3.34 10.53
CA LYS A 152 17.83 -2.05 11.20
C LYS A 152 17.60 -0.90 10.21
N ALA A 153 17.45 0.31 10.73
CA ALA A 153 17.39 1.50 9.88
C ALA A 153 18.65 1.63 9.01
N ALA A 154 18.46 2.14 7.80
CA ALA A 154 19.55 2.53 6.91
C ALA A 154 19.23 3.88 6.28
N ASP A 155 20.26 4.66 5.99
CA ASP A 155 20.16 5.84 5.14
C ASP A 155 20.25 5.38 3.69
N TYR A 156 19.08 5.07 3.10
CA TYR A 156 18.96 4.57 1.75
C TYR A 156 17.81 5.25 1.05
N LYS A 157 18.07 5.87 -0.11
CA LYS A 157 17.07 6.44 -1.00
C LYS A 157 16.98 5.58 -2.27
N PRO A 158 15.77 5.14 -2.67
CA PRO A 158 15.61 4.27 -3.82
C PRO A 158 15.54 5.07 -5.12
N THR A 159 15.85 4.40 -6.23
CA THR A 159 15.32 4.75 -7.55
C THR A 159 14.20 3.77 -7.86
N LEU A 160 12.99 4.26 -8.11
CA LEU A 160 11.81 3.42 -8.28
C LEU A 160 11.27 3.53 -9.70
N SER A 161 11.03 2.38 -10.31
CA SER A 161 10.38 2.33 -11.62
C SER A 161 8.87 2.57 -11.49
N MET A 162 8.28 3.24 -12.48
CA MET A 162 6.91 3.70 -12.43
C MET A 162 6.16 3.36 -13.72
N VAL A 163 4.89 2.97 -13.59
CA VAL A 163 3.93 2.85 -14.70
C VAL A 163 2.68 3.65 -14.40
N SER A 164 2.21 4.43 -15.36
CA SER A 164 0.84 4.95 -15.37
C SER A 164 -0.10 3.94 -15.99
N LEU A 165 -1.19 3.65 -15.29
CA LEU A 165 -2.24 2.74 -15.72
C LEU A 165 -3.57 3.51 -15.81
N ASP A 166 -4.30 3.25 -16.89
CA ASP A 166 -5.65 3.77 -17.12
C ASP A 166 -6.48 2.74 -17.89
N ILE A 167 -7.76 2.60 -17.57
CA ILE A 167 -8.68 1.68 -18.24
C ILE A 167 -9.83 2.41 -18.93
N GLU A 168 -10.25 1.89 -20.08
CA GLU A 168 -11.48 2.30 -20.74
C GLU A 168 -12.52 1.18 -20.66
N CYS A 169 -13.77 1.54 -20.39
CA CYS A 169 -14.85 0.57 -20.20
C CYS A 169 -16.22 1.11 -20.65
N SER A 170 -17.16 0.18 -20.86
CA SER A 170 -18.57 0.52 -21.13
C SER A 170 -19.26 1.15 -19.92
N GLU A 171 -20.49 1.66 -20.10
CA GLU A 171 -21.29 2.17 -18.98
C GLU A 171 -21.61 1.12 -17.91
N LYS A 172 -21.47 -0.18 -18.24
CA LYS A 172 -21.65 -1.31 -17.32
C LYS A 172 -20.32 -1.79 -16.70
N GLY A 173 -19.21 -1.16 -17.05
CA GLY A 173 -17.87 -1.51 -16.59
C GLY A 173 -17.24 -2.71 -17.31
N ILE A 174 -17.70 -3.05 -18.52
CA ILE A 174 -17.02 -4.08 -19.33
C ILE A 174 -15.76 -3.44 -19.92
N LEU A 175 -14.60 -4.06 -19.71
CA LEU A 175 -13.32 -3.48 -20.13
C LEU A 175 -13.17 -3.53 -21.65
N TYR A 176 -12.74 -2.40 -22.22
CA TYR A 176 -12.40 -2.25 -23.63
C TYR A 176 -10.88 -2.26 -23.82
N SER A 177 -10.14 -1.50 -23.01
CA SER A 177 -8.69 -1.42 -23.11
C SER A 177 -8.02 -1.08 -21.78
N ILE A 178 -6.70 -1.30 -21.74
CA ILE A 178 -5.82 -0.90 -20.65
C ILE A 178 -4.61 -0.19 -21.24
N GLY A 179 -4.43 1.07 -20.90
CA GLY A 179 -3.27 1.88 -21.22
C GLY A 179 -2.18 1.69 -20.17
N LEU A 180 -0.93 1.60 -20.63
CA LEU A 180 0.25 1.44 -19.79
C LEU A 180 1.35 2.34 -20.33
N HIS A 181 1.81 3.29 -19.52
CA HIS A 181 2.92 4.18 -19.89
C HIS A 181 4.01 4.18 -18.83
N SER A 182 5.23 3.83 -19.24
CA SER A 182 6.44 3.83 -18.43
C SER A 182 7.65 4.18 -19.30
N GLU A 183 8.82 4.38 -18.69
CA GLU A 183 10.06 4.60 -19.44
C GLU A 183 10.46 3.42 -20.33
N ARG A 184 10.12 2.19 -19.93
CA ARG A 184 10.52 0.96 -20.64
C ARG A 184 9.50 0.49 -21.67
N ASP A 185 8.26 0.92 -21.54
CA ASP A 185 7.16 0.48 -22.40
C ASP A 185 5.99 1.45 -22.36
N SER A 186 5.36 1.63 -23.51
CA SER A 186 4.22 2.52 -23.70
C SER A 186 3.27 1.88 -24.69
N ARG A 187 2.20 1.25 -24.21
CA ARG A 187 1.26 0.49 -25.04
C ARG A 187 -0.19 0.56 -24.55
N VAL A 188 -1.10 0.08 -25.39
CA VAL A 188 -2.48 -0.22 -25.03
C VAL A 188 -2.78 -1.69 -25.31
N ILE A 189 -3.36 -2.39 -24.34
CA ILE A 189 -3.94 -3.71 -24.56
C ILE A 189 -5.41 -3.47 -24.95
N MET A 190 -5.85 -3.92 -26.12
CA MET A 190 -7.16 -3.58 -26.70
C MET A 190 -7.97 -4.81 -27.06
N VAL A 191 -9.22 -4.89 -26.59
CA VAL A 191 -10.14 -5.97 -26.97
C VAL A 191 -10.62 -5.77 -28.40
N GLY A 192 -10.32 -6.72 -29.29
CA GLY A 192 -10.79 -6.71 -30.67
C GLY A 192 -9.86 -7.42 -31.63
N GLU A 193 -10.35 -7.59 -32.85
CA GLU A 193 -9.55 -8.07 -33.98
C GLU A 193 -9.08 -6.86 -34.80
N PRO A 194 -7.76 -6.74 -35.08
CA PRO A 194 -7.23 -5.66 -35.88
C PRO A 194 -7.47 -5.89 -37.38
N THR A 195 -7.60 -4.80 -38.14
CA THR A 195 -7.33 -4.84 -39.59
C THR A 195 -5.82 -5.07 -39.85
N PRO A 196 -5.40 -5.48 -41.05
CA PRO A 196 -3.98 -5.63 -41.37
C PRO A 196 -3.13 -4.38 -41.08
N GLU A 197 -3.69 -3.18 -41.31
CA GLU A 197 -3.03 -1.91 -41.02
C GLU A 197 -2.92 -1.64 -39.51
N GLN A 198 -3.96 -1.99 -38.75
CA GLN A 198 -3.96 -1.86 -37.29
C GLN A 198 -3.04 -2.87 -36.61
N ALA A 199 -2.86 -4.04 -37.20
CA ALA A 199 -1.95 -5.08 -36.70
C ALA A 199 -0.47 -4.65 -36.80
N ALA A 200 -0.16 -3.68 -37.66
CA ALA A 200 1.17 -3.09 -37.78
C ALA A 200 1.47 -2.00 -36.73
N LEU A 201 0.52 -1.70 -35.83
CA LEU A 201 0.71 -0.75 -34.74
C LEU A 201 1.29 -1.46 -33.51
N ASP A 202 2.61 -1.51 -33.41
CA ASP A 202 3.34 -2.24 -32.35
C ASP A 202 3.03 -1.79 -30.91
N TRP A 203 2.46 -0.60 -30.75
CA TRP A 203 2.05 -0.03 -29.46
C TRP A 203 0.62 -0.44 -29.05
N ILE A 204 -0.10 -1.21 -29.87
CA ILE A 204 -1.39 -1.81 -29.52
C ILE A 204 -1.25 -3.33 -29.48
N GLN A 205 -1.48 -3.92 -28.31
CA GLN A 205 -1.61 -5.35 -28.15
C GLN A 205 -3.08 -5.76 -28.26
N TRP A 206 -3.45 -6.36 -29.39
CA TRP A 206 -4.80 -6.84 -29.64
C TRP A 206 -5.07 -8.17 -28.92
N VAL A 207 -6.24 -8.28 -28.28
CA VAL A 207 -6.69 -9.48 -27.57
C VAL A 207 -8.15 -9.81 -27.89
N GLU A 208 -8.48 -11.10 -27.90
CA GLU A 208 -9.81 -11.59 -28.34
C GLU A 208 -10.95 -11.33 -27.34
N SER A 209 -10.64 -11.08 -26.07
CA SER A 209 -11.65 -10.99 -25.02
C SER A 209 -11.19 -10.19 -23.80
N GLU A 210 -12.14 -9.78 -22.96
CA GLU A 210 -11.86 -9.16 -21.65
C GLU A 210 -11.03 -10.07 -20.74
N LYS A 211 -11.24 -11.38 -20.79
CA LYS A 211 -10.40 -12.33 -20.04
C LYS A 211 -8.96 -12.30 -20.54
N ALA A 212 -8.76 -12.28 -21.86
CA ALA A 212 -7.43 -12.18 -22.47
C ALA A 212 -6.76 -10.83 -22.15
N LEU A 213 -7.51 -9.74 -22.08
CA LEU A 213 -7.05 -8.42 -21.63
C LEU A 213 -6.45 -8.48 -20.21
N LEU A 214 -7.16 -9.10 -19.27
CA LEU A 214 -6.71 -9.22 -17.89
C LEU A 214 -5.48 -10.15 -17.74
N LEU A 215 -5.41 -11.23 -18.53
CA LEU A 215 -4.23 -12.10 -18.56
C LEU A 215 -3.02 -11.40 -19.16
N ALA A 216 -3.21 -10.64 -20.24
CA ALA A 216 -2.16 -9.83 -20.86
C ALA A 216 -1.64 -8.74 -19.90
N LEU A 217 -2.52 -8.15 -19.08
CA LEU A 217 -2.10 -7.24 -17.99
C LEU A 217 -1.18 -7.96 -16.99
N GLU A 218 -1.55 -9.16 -16.53
CA GLU A 218 -0.70 -9.94 -15.63
C GLU A 218 0.67 -10.25 -16.25
N GLU A 219 0.70 -10.66 -17.53
CA GLU A 219 1.94 -10.90 -18.28
C GLU A 219 2.80 -9.65 -18.37
N TRP A 220 2.19 -8.49 -18.63
CA TRP A 220 2.90 -7.21 -18.67
C TRP A 220 3.54 -6.88 -17.31
N PHE A 221 2.80 -7.05 -16.21
CA PHE A 221 3.33 -6.82 -14.86
C PHE A 221 4.48 -7.77 -14.50
N ILE A 222 4.46 -9.00 -15.00
CA ILE A 222 5.56 -9.96 -14.83
C ILE A 222 6.78 -9.54 -15.66
N ALA A 223 6.57 -9.13 -16.90
CA ALA A 223 7.65 -8.80 -17.84
C ALA A 223 8.37 -7.49 -17.46
N PHE A 224 7.61 -6.46 -17.09
CA PHE A 224 8.16 -5.16 -16.77
C PHE A 224 8.46 -5.01 -15.27
N ASP A 225 7.64 -5.53 -14.37
CA ASP A 225 7.88 -5.44 -12.92
C ASP A 225 8.08 -4.00 -12.36
N PRO A 226 7.12 -3.08 -12.51
CA PRO A 226 7.22 -1.72 -11.96
C PRO A 226 7.14 -1.65 -10.42
N ASP A 227 7.89 -0.77 -9.76
CA ASP A 227 7.77 -0.57 -8.31
C ASP A 227 6.53 0.23 -7.91
N ILE A 228 6.18 1.23 -8.72
CA ILE A 228 5.06 2.16 -8.51
C ILE A 228 4.05 2.03 -9.66
N VAL A 229 2.77 1.96 -9.30
CA VAL A 229 1.65 2.16 -10.22
C VAL A 229 1.00 3.49 -9.91
N ILE A 230 0.93 4.37 -10.89
CA ILE A 230 0.21 5.64 -10.82
C ILE A 230 -1.01 5.61 -11.73
N GLY A 231 -1.93 6.54 -11.50
CA GLY A 231 -3.09 6.76 -12.35
C GLY A 231 -3.95 7.87 -11.76
N TRP A 232 -5.15 8.07 -12.30
CA TRP A 232 -6.06 9.14 -11.87
C TRP A 232 -7.37 8.57 -11.37
N ASN A 233 -7.62 8.63 -10.06
CA ASN A 233 -8.65 7.82 -9.38
C ASN A 233 -8.38 6.30 -9.50
N VAL A 234 -7.12 5.90 -9.61
CA VAL A 234 -6.66 4.54 -9.96
C VAL A 234 -7.05 3.49 -8.93
N ILE A 235 -7.14 3.88 -7.66
CA ILE A 235 -7.48 2.95 -6.57
C ILE A 235 -8.98 2.61 -6.59
N ASP A 236 -9.81 3.65 -6.69
CA ASP A 236 -11.27 3.53 -6.51
C ASP A 236 -12.04 3.34 -7.80
N PHE A 237 -11.41 3.63 -8.95
CA PHE A 237 -11.92 3.29 -10.28
C PHE A 237 -11.18 2.08 -10.87
N ASP A 238 -9.94 2.25 -11.36
CA ASP A 238 -9.26 1.25 -12.18
C ASP A 238 -9.07 -0.09 -11.47
N PHE A 239 -8.36 -0.11 -10.34
CA PHE A 239 -8.10 -1.34 -9.61
C PHE A 239 -9.37 -1.99 -9.07
N ARG A 240 -10.33 -1.18 -8.59
CA ARG A 240 -11.62 -1.67 -8.13
C ARG A 240 -12.37 -2.38 -9.26
N LEU A 241 -12.38 -1.80 -10.46
CA LEU A 241 -13.05 -2.40 -11.61
C LEU A 241 -12.28 -3.62 -12.13
N LEU A 242 -10.95 -3.56 -12.26
CA LEU A 242 -10.09 -4.67 -12.67
C LEU A 242 -10.32 -5.91 -11.80
N LEU A 243 -10.35 -5.75 -10.47
CA LEU A 243 -10.59 -6.87 -9.56
C LEU A 243 -12.02 -7.43 -9.69
N LYS A 244 -13.02 -6.56 -9.82
CA LYS A 244 -14.42 -6.97 -10.05
C LYS A 244 -14.58 -7.73 -11.37
N ARG A 245 -13.91 -7.29 -12.44
CA ARG A 245 -13.97 -7.94 -13.76
C ARG A 245 -13.13 -9.21 -13.81
N ALA A 246 -12.06 -9.30 -13.04
CA ALA A 246 -11.33 -10.55 -12.82
C ALA A 246 -12.21 -11.61 -12.15
N GLU A 247 -12.92 -11.25 -11.09
CA GLU A 247 -13.89 -12.13 -10.43
C GLU A 247 -15.00 -12.57 -11.40
N TRP A 248 -15.57 -11.64 -12.16
CA TRP A 248 -16.58 -11.93 -13.19
C TRP A 248 -16.10 -12.95 -14.24
N ASN A 249 -14.82 -12.86 -14.64
CA ASN A 249 -14.20 -13.77 -15.60
C ASN A 249 -13.63 -15.05 -14.95
N ALA A 250 -13.91 -15.29 -13.67
CA ALA A 250 -13.43 -16.42 -12.88
C ALA A 250 -11.89 -16.58 -12.91
N ILE A 251 -11.17 -15.45 -12.87
CA ILE A 251 -9.72 -15.42 -12.75
C ILE A 251 -9.28 -14.69 -11.48
N THR A 252 -8.18 -15.16 -10.90
CA THR A 252 -7.48 -14.42 -9.84
C THR A 252 -6.39 -13.59 -10.51
N LEU A 253 -6.58 -12.27 -10.56
CA LEU A 253 -5.61 -11.35 -11.16
C LEU A 253 -4.37 -11.19 -10.26
N ARG A 254 -3.17 -11.52 -10.75
CA ARG A 254 -1.95 -11.59 -9.92
C ARG A 254 -0.92 -10.51 -10.26
N LEU A 255 -1.28 -9.25 -10.04
CA LEU A 255 -0.41 -8.10 -10.32
C LEU A 255 0.71 -7.90 -9.29
N GLY A 256 0.61 -8.51 -8.11
CA GLY A 256 1.63 -8.45 -7.07
C GLY A 256 2.83 -9.34 -7.37
N ARG A 257 4.01 -8.93 -6.86
CA ARG A 257 5.25 -9.70 -6.97
C ARG A 257 5.10 -11.08 -6.32
N GLY A 258 5.78 -12.08 -6.90
CA GLY A 258 5.58 -13.48 -6.56
C GLY A 258 4.21 -14.04 -7.00
N LYS A 259 3.58 -13.41 -8.02
CA LYS A 259 2.25 -13.76 -8.56
C LYS A 259 1.18 -13.74 -7.47
N GLN A 260 1.22 -12.73 -6.60
CA GLN A 260 0.24 -12.56 -5.53
C GLN A 260 -0.91 -11.65 -6.00
N PRO A 261 -2.16 -11.92 -5.59
CA PRO A 261 -3.28 -11.07 -5.94
C PRO A 261 -3.22 -9.73 -5.18
N PRO A 262 -3.59 -8.61 -5.83
CA PRO A 262 -3.95 -7.40 -5.12
C PRO A 262 -5.15 -7.61 -4.19
N HIS A 263 -5.22 -6.82 -3.14
CA HIS A 263 -6.37 -6.80 -2.23
C HIS A 263 -6.90 -5.37 -2.08
N TRP A 264 -8.10 -5.13 -2.57
CA TRP A 264 -8.84 -3.89 -2.36
C TRP A 264 -9.83 -4.06 -1.21
N ARG A 265 -9.90 -3.07 -0.32
CA ARG A 265 -10.87 -3.00 0.77
C ARG A 265 -11.50 -1.62 0.83
N GLN A 266 -12.77 -1.58 1.19
CA GLN A 266 -13.48 -0.33 1.41
C GLN A 266 -13.08 0.27 2.77
N SER A 267 -13.00 1.60 2.85
CA SER A 267 -12.84 2.30 4.12
C SER A 267 -14.09 2.16 4.98
N SER A 268 -13.89 1.93 6.28
CA SER A 268 -14.99 1.92 7.26
C SER A 268 -15.49 3.33 7.61
N GLN A 269 -14.70 4.37 7.32
CA GLN A 269 -15.03 5.76 7.64
C GLN A 269 -15.68 6.50 6.47
N ASN A 270 -15.33 6.12 5.24
CA ASN A 270 -15.86 6.76 4.03
C ASN A 270 -16.17 5.70 2.96
N ALA A 271 -17.44 5.51 2.65
CA ALA A 271 -17.88 4.51 1.68
C ALA A 271 -17.33 4.74 0.26
N ASN A 272 -16.93 5.96 -0.07
CA ASN A 272 -16.40 6.32 -1.39
C ASN A 272 -14.87 6.22 -1.47
N GLN A 273 -14.20 5.80 -0.39
CA GLN A 273 -12.74 5.64 -0.35
C GLN A 273 -12.37 4.18 -0.15
N GLY A 274 -11.47 3.69 -0.99
CA GLY A 274 -10.87 2.37 -0.89
C GLY A 274 -9.40 2.43 -0.50
N PHE A 275 -8.88 1.26 -0.13
CA PHE A 275 -7.46 1.03 0.04
C PHE A 275 -7.09 -0.22 -0.74
N ILE A 276 -6.02 -0.13 -1.51
CA ILE A 276 -5.45 -1.29 -2.19
C ILE A 276 -4.10 -1.66 -1.61
N THR A 277 -3.81 -2.95 -1.63
CA THR A 277 -2.48 -3.47 -1.39
C THR A 277 -2.09 -4.39 -2.53
N VAL A 278 -1.01 -4.05 -3.24
CA VAL A 278 -0.42 -4.88 -4.29
C VAL A 278 0.91 -5.40 -3.76
N PRO A 279 1.06 -6.69 -3.39
CA PRO A 279 2.29 -7.16 -2.75
C PRO A 279 3.55 -6.80 -3.56
N GLY A 280 4.44 -6.04 -2.93
CA GLY A 280 5.69 -5.60 -3.54
C GLY A 280 5.61 -4.42 -4.51
N ARG A 281 4.45 -3.78 -4.66
CA ARG A 281 4.27 -2.56 -5.45
C ARG A 281 3.45 -1.53 -4.69
N VAL A 282 3.76 -0.26 -4.90
CA VAL A 282 3.00 0.85 -4.32
C VAL A 282 2.03 1.40 -5.36
N VAL A 283 0.79 1.66 -4.97
CA VAL A 283 -0.18 2.32 -5.84
C VAL A 283 -0.37 3.76 -5.36
N MET A 284 -0.03 4.73 -6.20
CA MET A 284 -0.13 6.15 -5.87
C MET A 284 -1.19 6.81 -6.75
N ASP A 285 -2.32 7.15 -6.14
CA ASP A 285 -3.39 7.88 -6.82
C ASP A 285 -2.99 9.36 -7.05
N GLY A 286 -3.12 9.85 -8.27
CA GLY A 286 -2.73 11.22 -8.62
C GLY A 286 -3.47 12.30 -7.82
N ILE A 287 -4.77 12.15 -7.62
CA ILE A 287 -5.60 13.11 -6.89
C ILE A 287 -5.16 13.14 -5.42
N ASP A 288 -5.07 11.97 -4.79
CA ASP A 288 -4.76 11.90 -3.37
C ASP A 288 -3.30 12.26 -3.06
N THR A 289 -2.38 11.97 -3.98
CA THR A 289 -0.97 12.35 -3.84
C THR A 289 -0.80 13.87 -3.97
N LEU A 290 -1.49 14.51 -4.92
CA LEU A 290 -1.49 15.98 -5.06
C LEU A 290 -2.09 16.68 -3.83
N LYS A 291 -3.23 16.22 -3.32
CA LYS A 291 -3.83 16.75 -2.07
C LYS A 291 -2.86 16.64 -0.89
N THR A 292 -2.19 15.50 -0.80
CA THR A 292 -1.18 15.25 0.24
C THR A 292 0.03 16.19 0.10
N ALA A 293 0.40 16.52 -1.14
CA ALA A 293 1.40 17.53 -1.47
C ALA A 293 0.85 18.97 -1.40
N THR A 294 -0.33 19.18 -0.79
CA THR A 294 -0.96 20.49 -0.54
C THR A 294 -1.43 21.26 -1.78
N TYR A 295 -1.51 20.60 -2.94
CA TYR A 295 -2.12 21.20 -4.14
C TYR A 295 -3.64 21.34 -3.97
N ASN A 296 -4.20 22.36 -4.60
CA ASN A 296 -5.63 22.61 -4.63
C ASN A 296 -6.05 23.07 -6.02
N PHE A 297 -7.14 22.48 -6.53
CA PHE A 297 -7.69 22.75 -7.85
C PHE A 297 -9.20 22.95 -7.74
N ARG A 298 -9.78 23.74 -8.67
CA ARG A 298 -11.24 23.93 -8.73
C ARG A 298 -11.97 22.64 -9.10
N SER A 299 -11.35 21.82 -9.94
CA SER A 299 -11.82 20.50 -10.34
C SER A 299 -10.65 19.53 -10.30
N TRP A 300 -10.91 18.31 -9.81
CA TRP A 300 -9.95 17.22 -9.75
C TRP A 300 -10.05 16.27 -10.96
N SER A 301 -10.72 16.66 -12.04
CA SER A 301 -10.65 15.89 -13.29
C SER A 301 -9.26 15.98 -13.89
N LEU A 302 -8.82 14.91 -14.57
CA LEU A 302 -7.49 14.85 -15.17
C LEU A 302 -7.27 16.00 -16.14
N GLU A 303 -8.28 16.31 -16.96
CA GLU A 303 -8.23 17.40 -17.94
C GLU A 303 -8.08 18.76 -17.27
N SER A 304 -8.80 19.02 -16.17
CA SER A 304 -8.71 20.31 -15.47
C SER A 304 -7.33 20.50 -14.85
N VAL A 305 -6.79 19.46 -14.22
CA VAL A 305 -5.47 19.54 -13.58
C VAL A 305 -4.36 19.58 -14.61
N ALA A 306 -4.44 18.81 -15.70
CA ALA A 306 -3.50 18.87 -16.81
C ALA A 306 -3.51 20.26 -17.47
N GLN A 307 -4.67 20.89 -17.63
CA GLN A 307 -4.77 22.22 -18.21
C GLN A 307 -4.13 23.28 -17.31
N GLU A 308 -4.36 23.18 -16.00
CA GLU A 308 -3.82 24.13 -15.02
C GLU A 308 -2.29 23.97 -14.84
N LEU A 309 -1.78 22.75 -14.79
CA LEU A 309 -0.36 22.47 -14.55
C LEU A 309 0.50 22.48 -15.82
N LEU A 310 -0.01 21.91 -16.91
CA LEU A 310 0.77 21.66 -18.14
C LEU A 310 0.35 22.54 -19.32
N GLY A 311 -0.75 23.29 -19.20
CA GLY A 311 -1.33 24.04 -20.31
C GLY A 311 -2.00 23.15 -21.36
N GLU A 312 -2.21 21.87 -21.06
CA GLU A 312 -2.75 20.87 -21.98
C GLU A 312 -4.12 20.38 -21.55
N GLY A 313 -5.04 20.30 -22.50
CA GLY A 313 -6.40 19.85 -22.27
C GLY A 313 -7.34 20.48 -23.28
N LYS A 314 -8.39 19.76 -23.65
CA LYS A 314 -9.54 20.39 -24.32
C LYS A 314 -10.51 20.83 -23.23
N LEU A 315 -11.17 21.98 -23.43
CA LEU A 315 -12.39 22.30 -22.70
C LEU A 315 -13.47 21.30 -23.16
N VAL A 316 -13.61 20.15 -22.51
CA VAL A 316 -14.60 19.14 -22.89
C VAL A 316 -15.91 19.38 -22.15
N HIS A 317 -17.01 19.29 -22.91
CA HIS A 317 -18.40 19.38 -22.49
C HIS A 317 -18.87 18.06 -21.80
N ASN A 318 -19.81 18.19 -20.86
CA ASN A 318 -20.67 17.18 -20.22
C ASN A 318 -20.24 15.69 -20.19
N VAL A 319 -20.21 15.08 -18.99
CA VAL A 319 -19.80 13.67 -18.75
C VAL A 319 -20.59 12.64 -19.59
N HIS A 320 -21.87 12.91 -19.86
CA HIS A 320 -22.69 12.02 -20.68
C HIS A 320 -22.21 11.91 -22.12
N ASP A 321 -21.67 13.00 -22.67
CA ASP A 321 -21.16 13.04 -24.03
C ASP A 321 -19.86 12.21 -24.11
N ARG A 322 -19.00 12.27 -23.08
CA ARG A 322 -17.76 11.47 -22.99
C ARG A 322 -18.01 9.96 -23.04
N MET A 323 -19.01 9.44 -22.33
CA MET A 323 -19.31 8.00 -22.34
C MET A 323 -19.87 7.54 -23.70
N ALA A 324 -20.67 8.37 -24.36
CA ALA A 324 -21.15 8.08 -25.71
C ALA A 324 -19.99 8.05 -26.72
N GLU A 325 -19.06 9.00 -26.62
CA GLU A 325 -17.84 9.07 -27.44
C GLU A 325 -16.95 7.84 -27.23
N ILE A 326 -16.67 7.42 -25.99
CA ILE A 326 -15.87 6.21 -25.70
C ILE A 326 -16.52 4.97 -26.33
N ASN A 327 -17.83 4.82 -26.16
CA ASN A 327 -18.57 3.70 -26.76
C ASN A 327 -18.56 3.74 -28.29
N GLN A 328 -18.64 4.93 -28.89
CA GLN A 328 -18.55 5.10 -30.33
C GLN A 328 -17.15 4.74 -30.83
N MET A 329 -16.09 5.27 -30.22
CA MET A 329 -14.70 4.95 -30.56
C MET A 329 -14.45 3.45 -30.43
N PHE A 330 -14.91 2.78 -29.37
CA PHE A 330 -14.73 1.33 -29.27
C PHE A 330 -15.39 0.54 -30.42
N ARG A 331 -16.53 1.02 -30.95
CA ARG A 331 -17.25 0.34 -32.02
C ARG A 331 -16.70 0.65 -33.40
N GLU A 332 -16.32 1.90 -33.64
CA GLU A 332 -16.03 2.43 -34.98
C GLU A 332 -14.54 2.72 -35.19
N ASP A 333 -13.79 3.09 -34.14
CA ASP A 333 -12.38 3.47 -34.22
C ASP A 333 -11.61 3.15 -32.93
N LYS A 334 -11.26 1.87 -32.77
CA LYS A 334 -10.50 1.40 -31.59
C LYS A 334 -9.10 2.01 -31.51
N VAL A 335 -8.52 2.46 -32.63
CA VAL A 335 -7.20 3.12 -32.62
C VAL A 335 -7.31 4.51 -32.01
N ALA A 336 -8.40 5.25 -32.29
CA ALA A 336 -8.69 6.51 -31.61
C ALA A 336 -8.87 6.30 -30.10
N LEU A 337 -9.62 5.27 -29.68
CA LEU A 337 -9.76 4.93 -28.26
C LEU A 337 -8.42 4.59 -27.61
N ALA A 338 -7.58 3.77 -28.27
CA ALA A 338 -6.26 3.44 -27.76
C ALA A 338 -5.36 4.68 -27.65
N THR A 339 -5.43 5.58 -28.63
CA THR A 339 -4.68 6.85 -28.59
C THR A 339 -5.11 7.69 -27.40
N TYR A 340 -6.42 7.77 -27.15
CA TYR A 340 -7.00 8.49 -26.02
C TYR A 340 -6.57 7.91 -24.67
N ASN A 341 -6.75 6.60 -24.47
CA ASN A 341 -6.38 5.89 -23.24
C ASN A 341 -4.87 6.02 -22.94
N LEU A 342 -4.01 5.92 -23.96
CA LEU A 342 -2.56 6.12 -23.78
C LEU A 342 -2.20 7.59 -23.48
N GLN A 343 -2.95 8.54 -24.03
CA GLN A 343 -2.74 9.96 -23.75
C GLN A 343 -3.03 10.28 -22.29
N ASP A 344 -4.09 9.72 -21.70
CA ASP A 344 -4.42 9.90 -20.29
C ASP A 344 -3.30 9.34 -19.38
N CYS A 345 -2.77 8.15 -19.70
CA CYS A 345 -1.58 7.62 -19.04
C CYS A 345 -0.38 8.59 -19.10
N LYS A 346 -0.09 9.15 -20.27
CA LYS A 346 1.03 10.08 -20.47
C LYS A 346 0.83 11.39 -19.70
N LEU A 347 -0.39 11.91 -19.65
CA LEU A 347 -0.72 13.11 -18.89
C LEU A 347 -0.45 12.91 -17.40
N VAL A 348 -0.88 11.78 -16.82
CA VAL A 348 -0.61 11.46 -15.41
C VAL A 348 0.89 11.37 -15.13
N THR A 349 1.66 10.67 -15.96
CA THR A 349 3.13 10.61 -15.81
C THR A 349 3.76 12.01 -15.84
N ARG A 350 3.29 12.89 -16.73
CA ARG A 350 3.81 14.25 -16.84
C ARG A 350 3.40 15.14 -15.67
N ILE A 351 2.20 14.98 -15.13
CA ILE A 351 1.78 15.66 -13.89
C ILE A 351 2.72 15.24 -12.75
N PHE A 352 2.95 13.94 -12.56
CA PHE A 352 3.86 13.43 -11.53
C PHE A 352 5.28 13.98 -11.67
N ALA A 353 5.80 14.05 -12.91
CA ALA A 353 7.12 14.62 -13.19
C ALA A 353 7.16 16.14 -12.92
N HIS A 354 6.17 16.90 -13.39
CA HIS A 354 6.10 18.35 -13.20
C HIS A 354 6.01 18.75 -11.72
N THR A 355 5.31 17.95 -10.93
CA THR A 355 5.05 18.24 -9.50
C THR A 355 5.98 17.49 -8.54
N HIS A 356 6.91 16.69 -9.07
CA HIS A 356 7.87 15.90 -8.29
C HIS A 356 7.21 15.00 -7.21
N LEU A 357 6.04 14.43 -7.49
CA LEU A 357 5.23 13.73 -6.47
C LEU A 357 5.89 12.47 -5.93
N LEU A 358 6.61 11.73 -6.77
CA LEU A 358 7.32 10.53 -6.33
C LEU A 358 8.47 10.90 -5.39
N ASP A 359 9.26 11.92 -5.74
CA ASP A 359 10.35 12.43 -4.90
C ASP A 359 9.79 12.94 -3.56
N PHE A 360 8.72 13.73 -3.60
CA PHE A 360 8.01 14.19 -2.41
C PHE A 360 7.58 13.02 -1.51
N ALA A 361 6.98 11.97 -2.09
CA ALA A 361 6.54 10.81 -1.32
C ALA A 361 7.72 10.06 -0.68
N ILE A 362 8.82 9.88 -1.42
CA ILE A 362 10.05 9.25 -0.91
C ILE A 362 10.64 10.06 0.24
N GLU A 363 10.78 11.38 0.11
CA GLU A 363 11.33 12.23 1.18
C GLU A 363 10.42 12.22 2.41
N ARG A 364 9.10 12.32 2.21
CA ARG A 364 8.12 12.27 3.30
C ARG A 364 8.21 10.94 4.06
N CYS A 365 8.34 9.82 3.34
CA CYS A 365 8.56 8.50 3.93
C CYS A 365 9.86 8.50 4.73
N CYS A 366 11.00 8.91 4.15
CA CYS A 366 12.30 8.96 4.83
C CYS A 366 12.28 9.80 6.13
N LEU A 367 11.54 10.91 6.15
CA LEU A 367 11.45 11.79 7.31
C LEU A 367 10.58 11.21 8.42
N THR A 368 9.45 10.61 8.06
CA THR A 368 8.35 10.29 9.00
C THR A 368 8.14 8.80 9.27
N GLY A 369 8.54 7.93 8.34
CA GLY A 369 8.32 6.49 8.33
C GLY A 369 6.89 6.02 8.02
N VAL A 370 6.05 6.93 7.53
CA VAL A 370 4.75 6.56 6.93
C VAL A 370 4.95 5.98 5.53
N GLU A 371 3.99 5.17 5.08
CA GLU A 371 4.03 4.54 3.76
C GLU A 371 4.01 5.56 2.60
N LEU A 372 4.61 5.20 1.46
CA LEU A 372 4.68 6.05 0.26
C LEU A 372 3.28 6.48 -0.23
N ASP A 373 2.32 5.56 -0.21
CA ASP A 373 0.93 5.71 -0.62
C ASP A 373 0.00 6.21 0.49
N ARG A 374 0.53 6.55 1.68
CA ARG A 374 -0.32 7.01 2.77
C ARG A 374 -0.88 8.41 2.50
N ILE A 375 -2.20 8.53 2.50
CA ILE A 375 -2.92 9.79 2.41
C ILE A 375 -2.93 10.48 3.79
N GLY A 376 -2.56 11.76 3.84
CA GLY A 376 -2.44 12.50 5.09
C GLY A 376 -1.46 11.83 6.07
N GLY A 377 -1.91 11.60 7.31
CA GLY A 377 -1.17 10.77 8.25
C GLY A 377 -0.30 11.52 9.26
N SER A 378 -0.57 12.79 9.57
CA SER A 378 0.20 13.56 10.56
C SER A 378 0.26 12.89 11.94
N VAL A 379 -0.86 12.33 12.42
CA VAL A 379 -0.89 11.55 13.67
C VAL A 379 -0.01 10.30 13.55
N ALA A 380 -0.11 9.57 12.44
CA ALA A 380 0.70 8.37 12.23
C ALA A 380 2.20 8.67 12.11
N ALA A 381 2.57 9.76 11.45
CA ALA A 381 3.94 10.25 11.39
C ALA A 381 4.45 10.61 12.79
N PHE A 382 3.67 11.36 13.57
CA PHE A 382 4.01 11.69 14.95
C PHE A 382 4.21 10.41 15.78
N THR A 383 3.23 9.49 15.77
CA THR A 383 3.31 8.21 16.48
C THR A 383 4.55 7.42 16.10
N ASN A 384 4.84 7.27 14.80
CA ASN A 384 5.99 6.51 14.33
C ASN A 384 7.34 7.12 14.76
N LEU A 385 7.43 8.45 14.84
CA LEU A 385 8.64 9.14 15.28
C LEU A 385 8.78 9.22 16.80
N TYR A 386 7.66 9.36 17.50
CA TYR A 386 7.62 9.67 18.93
C TYR A 386 7.70 8.42 19.80
N LEU A 387 6.96 7.36 19.49
CA LEU A 387 6.89 6.16 20.35
C LEU A 387 8.24 5.53 20.66
N PRO A 388 9.14 5.33 19.68
CA PRO A 388 10.44 4.73 19.98
C PRO A 388 11.29 5.61 20.92
N GLN A 389 11.11 6.93 20.89
CA GLN A 389 11.78 7.86 21.80
C GLN A 389 11.14 7.83 23.19
N LEU A 390 9.80 7.81 23.23
CA LEU A 390 9.02 7.71 24.46
C LEU A 390 9.37 6.43 25.24
N HIS A 391 9.46 5.31 24.54
CA HIS A 391 9.87 4.02 25.10
C HIS A 391 11.28 4.05 25.69
N ARG A 392 12.23 4.69 25.00
CA ARG A 392 13.60 4.88 25.51
C ARG A 392 13.65 5.83 26.71
N ALA A 393 12.69 6.76 26.81
CA ALA A 393 12.51 7.63 27.97
C ALA A 393 11.81 6.93 29.15
N GLY A 394 11.40 5.67 29.01
CA GLY A 394 10.79 4.90 30.09
C GLY A 394 9.26 5.03 30.18
N TYR A 395 8.59 5.41 29.09
CA TYR A 395 7.14 5.62 29.08
C TYR A 395 6.42 4.82 28.01
N VAL A 396 5.14 4.52 28.25
CA VAL A 396 4.17 3.97 27.29
C VAL A 396 3.19 5.08 26.92
N ALA A 397 2.77 5.16 25.66
CA ALA A 397 1.79 6.15 25.21
C ALA A 397 0.41 5.93 25.81
N PRO A 398 -0.31 7.02 26.12
CA PRO A 398 -1.68 6.93 26.62
C PRO A 398 -2.63 6.44 25.52
N SER A 399 -3.75 5.86 25.96
CA SER A 399 -4.89 5.62 25.08
C SER A 399 -5.53 6.95 24.68
N LEU A 400 -6.21 7.00 23.52
CA LEU A 400 -7.11 8.11 23.22
C LEU A 400 -8.34 7.98 24.12
N ASP A 401 -8.48 8.86 25.11
CA ASP A 401 -9.73 8.98 25.86
C ASP A 401 -10.86 9.36 24.88
N SER A 402 -11.96 8.61 24.89
CA SER A 402 -13.14 8.92 24.06
C SER A 402 -13.83 10.22 24.47
N ASP A 403 -13.54 10.71 25.68
CA ASP A 403 -14.26 11.81 26.29
C ASP A 403 -13.34 13.05 26.33
N ASN A 404 -13.68 14.04 25.50
CA ASN A 404 -13.17 15.44 25.46
C ASN A 404 -12.00 15.84 24.54
N TRP A 405 -11.60 15.07 23.53
CA TRP A 405 -10.72 15.62 22.49
C TRP A 405 -11.54 16.15 21.29
N ILE A 406 -11.67 17.48 21.19
CA ILE A 406 -11.99 18.13 19.92
C ILE A 406 -10.66 18.25 19.17
N ALA A 407 -10.48 17.47 18.10
CA ALA A 407 -9.46 17.80 17.11
C ALA A 407 -9.79 19.20 16.59
N SER A 408 -8.95 20.19 16.93
CA SER A 408 -8.97 21.47 16.24
C SER A 408 -8.50 21.24 14.80
N LEU A 409 -9.42 20.82 13.93
CA LEU A 409 -9.30 21.06 12.51
C LEU A 409 -9.61 22.54 12.28
N VAL A 410 -8.65 23.40 12.60
CA VAL A 410 -8.57 24.74 12.02
C VAL A 410 -7.40 24.72 11.07
N ALA A 411 -7.65 24.23 9.86
CA ALA A 411 -6.96 24.70 8.68
C ALA A 411 -7.87 25.77 8.08
N THR A 412 -7.51 27.04 8.30
CA THR A 412 -7.96 28.16 7.46
C THR A 412 -7.22 28.13 6.14
#